data_AF-A0A7C1FML1-F1
#
_entry.id   AF-A0A7C1FML1-F1
#
_cell.length_a   1.000
_cell.length_b   1.000
_cell.length_c   1.000
_cell.angle_alpha   90.00
_cell.angle_beta   90.00
_cell.angle_gamma   90.00
#
_symmetry.space_group_name_H-M   'P 1'
#
loop_
_entity.id
_entity.type
_entity.pdbx_description
1 polymer ?
#
loop_
_entity_poly.entity_id
_entity_poly.type
_entity_poly.pdbx_seq_one_letter_code
_entity_poly.pdbx_strand_id
1 'polypeptide(L)'
;MHKLFGWRPTLKFFGWWPMHKLVSWWAPCHIGLIALVALAGCGGSSAPARLSFDEQVRRAARQSSPDLRARELIKIAGEQFQAKDNAGAMQTLKLARQAADEVGDLATRAGVYCAGAETLARAGQSSTAGEFIRAAVAAAEKIEDLESRARQFARIAQAQTRVSPEDALATLQQTEKVTEGIPDVYGRVLVLALLGRSYDMLGRSAEGQRVFTAALLLAGSI
;
A
#
# COMPACT_ATOMS: atom_id res chain seq x y z
N MET A 1 44.98 9.36 -49.62
CA MET A 1 46.05 10.31 -49.26
C MET A 1 45.58 11.10 -48.04
N HIS A 2 46.11 10.74 -46.86
CA HIS A 2 46.92 11.58 -45.94
C HIS A 2 46.09 12.49 -45.02
N LYS A 3 45.95 12.16 -43.71
CA LYS A 3 46.85 12.48 -42.55
C LYS A 3 46.20 13.62 -41.72
N LEU A 4 46.22 13.78 -40.39
CA LEU A 4 46.76 13.11 -39.19
C LEU A 4 46.18 13.86 -37.95
N PHE A 5 46.24 13.19 -36.79
CA PHE A 5 46.58 13.68 -35.42
C PHE A 5 45.86 14.92 -34.85
N GLY A 6 45.31 14.83 -33.64
CA GLY A 6 46.01 14.81 -32.34
C GLY A 6 45.27 15.83 -31.44
N TRP A 7 45.26 15.88 -30.11
CA TRP A 7 46.09 15.35 -29.05
C TRP A 7 45.37 15.74 -27.72
N ARG A 8 45.59 15.02 -26.61
CA ARG A 8 45.18 15.40 -25.23
C ARG A 8 46.34 16.10 -24.51
N PRO A 9 46.06 16.91 -23.47
CA PRO A 9 46.78 16.75 -22.18
C PRO A 9 45.84 16.99 -20.96
N THR A 10 45.72 16.13 -19.93
CA THR A 10 46.56 15.88 -18.73
C THR A 10 46.93 17.10 -17.87
N LEU A 11 46.56 17.09 -16.58
CA LEU A 11 47.32 17.55 -15.38
C LEU A 11 46.41 17.44 -14.14
N LYS A 12 46.51 16.40 -13.29
CA LYS A 12 47.37 16.27 -12.09
C LYS A 12 47.44 17.53 -11.22
N PHE A 13 46.84 17.49 -10.03
CA PHE A 13 47.37 18.20 -8.86
C PHE A 13 47.33 17.29 -7.63
N PHE A 14 48.52 16.81 -7.32
CA PHE A 14 48.93 16.13 -6.09
C PHE A 14 49.37 17.26 -5.15
N GLY A 15 48.73 17.41 -4.00
CA GLY A 15 49.05 18.45 -3.02
C GLY A 15 49.23 17.83 -1.64
N TRP A 16 50.41 17.26 -1.40
CA TRP A 16 50.89 16.82 -0.10
C TRP A 16 51.99 17.79 0.33
N TRP A 17 51.83 18.46 1.47
CA TRP A 17 52.92 19.20 2.13
C TRP A 17 52.64 19.33 3.66
N PRO A 18 53.64 19.62 4.51
CA PRO A 18 54.30 18.64 5.36
C PRO A 18 54.11 18.92 6.86
N MET A 19 54.50 17.92 7.65
CA MET A 19 54.86 18.10 9.05
C MET A 19 56.14 18.93 9.19
N HIS A 20 56.07 20.04 9.93
CA HIS A 20 57.23 20.69 10.53
C HIS A 20 57.31 20.36 12.02
N LYS A 21 58.57 20.21 12.46
CA LYS A 21 59.04 19.65 13.71
C LYS A 21 59.17 20.68 14.85
N LEU A 22 58.97 20.16 16.07
CA LEU A 22 59.79 20.30 17.30
C LEU A 22 59.87 21.62 18.10
N VAL A 23 60.21 21.39 19.38
CA VAL A 23 60.73 22.30 20.43
C VAL A 23 59.60 22.87 21.32
N SER A 24 59.16 22.14 22.36
CA SER A 24 59.74 22.05 23.71
C SER A 24 59.92 23.41 24.39
N TRP A 25 59.40 23.56 25.62
CA TRP A 25 60.00 24.23 26.78
C TRP A 25 59.05 24.06 27.97
N TRP A 26 59.63 23.68 29.11
CA TRP A 26 58.97 23.44 30.39
C TRP A 26 58.57 24.75 31.08
N ALA A 27 57.39 24.80 31.69
CA ALA A 27 57.16 25.44 32.99
C ALA A 27 55.82 24.95 33.60
N PRO A 28 55.80 24.51 34.88
CA PRO A 28 54.63 23.89 35.50
C PRO A 28 53.80 24.87 36.35
N CYS A 29 52.57 24.42 36.61
CA CYS A 29 51.79 24.65 37.84
C CYS A 29 50.90 25.90 38.01
N HIS A 30 49.61 25.57 38.22
CA HIS A 30 48.56 26.24 38.99
C HIS A 30 47.77 27.37 38.36
N ILE A 31 46.67 27.04 37.68
CA ILE A 31 45.40 27.77 37.83
C ILE A 31 44.22 26.80 37.80
N GLY A 32 43.49 26.74 38.92
CA GLY A 32 42.03 26.74 38.97
C GLY A 32 41.25 25.61 38.29
N LEU A 33 40.80 24.67 39.12
CA LEU A 33 39.73 23.70 38.82
C LEU A 33 38.44 24.43 38.39
N ILE A 34 38.18 24.54 37.09
CA ILE A 34 36.85 24.88 36.56
C ILE A 34 36.03 23.60 36.56
N ALA A 35 35.15 23.44 37.55
CA ALA A 35 34.10 22.43 37.53
C ALA A 35 33.07 22.79 36.45
N LEU A 36 33.31 22.32 35.23
CA LEU A 36 32.32 22.27 34.17
C LEU A 36 31.28 21.21 34.56
N VAL A 37 30.14 21.67 35.06
CA VAL A 37 28.95 20.84 35.23
C VAL A 37 28.50 20.43 33.84
N ALA A 38 28.96 19.26 33.39
CA ALA A 38 28.38 18.57 32.26
C ALA A 38 27.00 18.07 32.68
N LEU A 39 25.96 18.88 32.46
CA LEU A 39 24.61 18.35 32.26
C LEU A 39 24.64 17.56 30.96
N ALA A 40 25.20 16.35 31.01
CA ALA A 40 24.94 15.30 30.05
C ALA A 40 23.47 14.90 30.24
N GLY A 41 22.56 15.71 29.70
CA GLY A 41 21.21 15.27 29.40
C GLY A 41 21.34 14.16 28.37
N CYS A 42 21.27 12.91 28.85
CA CYS A 42 21.09 11.74 28.00
C CYS A 42 19.73 11.87 27.29
N GLY A 43 19.71 12.61 26.19
CA GLY A 43 18.70 12.54 25.15
C GLY A 43 18.83 11.21 24.41
N GLY A 44 18.61 10.10 25.11
CA GLY A 44 18.42 8.80 24.52
C GLY A 44 17.00 8.71 23.99
N SER A 45 16.70 9.40 22.88
CA SER A 45 15.51 9.11 22.10
C SER A 45 15.73 7.78 21.38
N SER A 46 15.66 6.67 22.13
CA SER A 46 15.44 5.36 21.54
C SER A 46 14.07 5.41 20.87
N ALA A 47 14.04 5.22 19.55
CA ALA A 47 12.79 4.99 18.85
C ALA A 47 12.04 3.87 19.62
N PRO A 48 10.73 4.03 19.90
CA PRO A 48 9.99 3.02 20.63
C PRO A 48 10.16 1.69 19.92
N ALA A 49 10.58 0.66 20.66
CA ALA A 49 10.78 -0.67 20.12
C ALA A 49 9.50 -1.11 19.40
N ARG A 50 9.62 -1.55 18.14
CA ARG A 50 8.48 -2.11 17.40
C ARG A 50 7.94 -3.29 18.21
N LEU A 51 6.64 -3.25 18.51
CA LEU A 51 5.96 -4.34 19.21
C LEU A 51 6.18 -5.66 18.46
N SER A 52 6.31 -6.77 19.19
CA SER A 52 6.29 -8.10 18.56
C SER A 52 4.99 -8.32 17.81
N PHE A 53 4.99 -9.20 16.80
CA PHE A 53 3.76 -9.52 16.06
C PHE A 53 2.65 -10.01 16.99
N ASP A 54 2.96 -10.86 17.97
CA ASP A 54 1.97 -11.31 18.95
C ASP A 54 1.28 -10.16 19.68
N GLU A 55 2.06 -9.14 20.09
CA GLU A 55 1.50 -7.98 20.78
C GLU A 55 0.68 -7.10 19.83
N GLN A 56 1.11 -6.94 18.58
CA GLN A 56 0.33 -6.24 17.55
C GLN A 56 -1.01 -6.96 17.30
N VAL A 57 -0.99 -8.29 17.13
CA VAL A 57 -2.19 -9.11 16.93
C VAL A 57 -3.14 -9.00 18.14
N ARG A 58 -2.62 -9.10 19.36
CA ARG A 58 -3.43 -8.94 20.58
C ARG A 58 -4.10 -7.57 20.67
N ARG A 59 -3.40 -6.50 20.28
CA ARG A 59 -3.96 -5.15 20.26
C ARG A 59 -5.01 -4.98 19.18
N ALA A 60 -4.73 -5.46 17.97
CA ALA A 60 -5.68 -5.43 16.86
C ALA A 60 -6.96 -6.22 17.20
N ALA A 61 -6.82 -7.40 17.83
CA ALA A 61 -7.95 -8.24 18.23
C ALA A 61 -8.89 -7.57 19.26
N ARG A 62 -8.41 -6.59 20.03
CA ARG A 62 -9.23 -5.84 21.01
C ARG A 62 -9.99 -4.67 20.40
N GLN A 63 -9.74 -4.31 19.14
CA GLN A 63 -10.48 -3.26 18.46
C GLN A 63 -11.97 -3.59 18.46
N SER A 64 -12.84 -2.64 18.82
CA SER A 64 -14.28 -2.91 18.94
C SER A 64 -14.96 -3.05 17.59
N SER A 65 -14.61 -2.20 16.61
CA SER A 65 -15.21 -2.27 15.28
C SER A 65 -14.63 -3.46 14.50
N PRO A 66 -15.48 -4.33 13.94
CA PRO A 66 -15.04 -5.54 13.23
C PRO A 66 -14.26 -5.20 11.96
N ASP A 67 -14.63 -4.12 11.26
CA ASP A 67 -13.95 -3.69 10.03
C ASP A 67 -12.55 -3.14 10.31
N LEU A 68 -12.36 -2.33 11.36
CA LEU A 68 -11.05 -1.84 11.77
C LEU A 68 -10.17 -2.98 12.30
N ARG A 69 -10.76 -3.89 13.10
CA ARG A 69 -10.08 -5.10 13.57
C ARG A 69 -9.57 -5.94 12.42
N ALA A 70 -10.41 -6.23 11.43
CA ALA A 70 -10.04 -7.03 10.27
C ALA A 70 -8.92 -6.37 9.44
N ARG A 71 -9.03 -5.07 9.16
CA ARG A 71 -8.03 -4.31 8.39
C ARG A 71 -6.67 -4.29 9.07
N GLU A 72 -6.62 -4.09 10.39
CA GLU A 72 -5.34 -4.09 11.10
C GLU A 72 -4.73 -5.50 11.17
N LEU A 73 -5.54 -6.54 11.39
CA LEU A 73 -5.07 -7.92 11.36
C LEU A 73 -4.54 -8.31 9.96
N ILE A 74 -5.21 -7.91 8.88
CA ILE A 74 -4.73 -8.08 7.49
C ILE A 74 -3.36 -7.43 7.30
N LYS A 75 -3.20 -6.20 7.77
CA LYS A 75 -1.94 -5.45 7.66
C LYS A 75 -0.82 -6.17 8.40
N ILE A 76 -1.07 -6.59 9.64
CA ILE A 76 -0.10 -7.35 10.44
C ILE A 76 0.29 -8.65 9.73
N ALA A 77 -0.68 -9.40 9.20
CA ALA A 77 -0.40 -10.61 8.44
C ALA A 77 0.46 -10.34 7.19
N GLY A 78 0.20 -9.24 6.47
CA GLY A 78 1.04 -8.78 5.35
C GLY A 78 2.48 -8.53 5.78
N GLU A 79 2.68 -7.89 6.93
CA GLU A 79 4.01 -7.65 7.52
C GLU A 79 4.70 -8.96 7.96
N GLN A 80 3.94 -9.92 8.51
CA GLN A 80 4.45 -11.25 8.87
C GLN A 80 4.93 -12.03 7.64
N PHE A 81 4.18 -12.02 6.53
CA PHE A 81 4.63 -12.63 5.28
C PHE A 81 5.93 -12.01 4.75
N GLN A 82 6.06 -10.68 4.84
CA GLN A 82 7.31 -10.00 4.46
C GLN A 82 8.48 -10.41 5.35
N ALA A 83 8.21 -10.62 6.65
CA ALA A 83 9.17 -11.16 7.62
C ALA A 83 9.39 -12.68 7.52
N LYS A 84 8.78 -13.36 6.53
CA LYS A 84 8.82 -14.83 6.35
C LYS A 84 8.19 -15.65 7.48
N ASP A 85 7.43 -15.00 8.37
CA ASP A 85 6.59 -15.66 9.37
C ASP A 85 5.27 -16.11 8.72
N ASN A 86 5.36 -17.11 7.83
CA ASN A 86 4.20 -17.59 7.09
C ASN A 86 3.15 -18.24 8.03
N ALA A 87 3.60 -18.96 9.06
CA ALA A 87 2.71 -19.63 9.99
C ALA A 87 1.93 -18.61 10.85
N GLY A 88 2.62 -17.62 11.41
CA GLY A 88 1.99 -16.54 12.16
C GLY A 88 1.07 -15.71 11.28
N ALA A 89 1.48 -15.38 10.05
CA ALA A 89 0.63 -14.65 9.10
C ALA A 89 -0.69 -15.37 8.82
N MET A 90 -0.65 -16.69 8.59
CA MET A 90 -1.86 -17.48 8.34
C MET A 90 -2.77 -17.55 9.57
N GLN A 91 -2.20 -17.62 10.78
CA GLN A 91 -2.99 -17.55 12.01
C GLN A 91 -3.67 -16.18 12.17
N THR A 92 -2.94 -15.09 11.92
CA THR A 92 -3.48 -13.73 11.96
C THR A 92 -4.57 -13.52 10.92
N LEU A 93 -4.42 -14.06 9.70
CA LEU A 93 -5.46 -14.00 8.68
C LEU A 93 -6.74 -14.73 9.08
N LYS A 94 -6.65 -15.84 9.81
CA LYS A 94 -7.83 -16.53 10.33
C LYS A 94 -8.66 -15.60 11.23
N LEU A 95 -7.99 -14.87 12.12
CA LEU A 95 -8.63 -13.86 12.97
C LEU A 95 -9.20 -12.70 12.13
N ALA A 96 -8.46 -12.26 11.12
CA ALA A 96 -8.91 -11.17 10.25
C ALA A 96 -10.18 -11.52 9.48
N ARG A 97 -10.30 -12.77 8.98
CA ARG A 97 -11.49 -13.25 8.29
C ARG A 97 -12.69 -13.35 9.22
N GLN A 98 -12.49 -13.86 10.43
CA GLN A 98 -13.54 -13.87 11.46
C GLN A 98 -14.08 -12.46 11.72
N ALA A 99 -13.18 -11.50 11.94
CA ALA A 99 -13.56 -10.10 12.11
C ALA A 99 -14.25 -9.51 10.87
N ALA A 100 -13.80 -9.84 9.66
CA ALA A 100 -14.44 -9.38 8.42
C ALA A 100 -15.86 -9.95 8.27
N ASP A 101 -16.09 -11.21 8.64
CA ASP A 101 -17.40 -11.86 8.57
C ASP A 101 -18.43 -11.31 9.57
N GLU A 102 -17.96 -10.66 10.63
CA GLU A 102 -18.79 -9.94 11.60
C GLU A 102 -19.26 -8.56 11.10
N VAL A 103 -18.67 -8.02 10.02
CA VAL A 103 -19.06 -6.72 9.45
C VAL A 103 -20.44 -6.83 8.81
N GLY A 104 -21.48 -6.28 9.46
CA GLY A 104 -22.87 -6.38 8.99
C GLY A 104 -23.13 -5.70 7.64
N ASP A 105 -22.53 -4.53 7.40
CA ASP A 105 -22.65 -3.82 6.13
C ASP A 105 -21.86 -4.54 5.02
N LEU A 106 -22.57 -5.01 3.99
CA LEU A 106 -22.01 -5.84 2.92
C LEU A 106 -21.00 -5.08 2.05
N ALA A 107 -21.23 -3.79 1.81
CA ALA A 107 -20.30 -2.96 1.05
C ALA A 107 -18.97 -2.77 1.80
N THR A 108 -19.04 -2.51 3.10
CA THR A 108 -17.88 -2.41 3.99
C THR A 108 -17.15 -3.74 4.06
N ARG A 109 -17.88 -4.85 4.21
CA ARG A 109 -17.32 -6.21 4.22
C ARG A 109 -16.56 -6.52 2.93
N ALA A 110 -17.17 -6.27 1.77
CA ALA A 110 -16.51 -6.43 0.47
C ALA A 110 -15.23 -5.57 0.39
N GLY A 111 -15.30 -4.31 0.85
CA GLY A 111 -14.16 -3.40 0.88
C GLY A 111 -13.03 -3.84 1.83
N VAL A 112 -13.33 -4.52 2.94
CA VAL A 112 -12.31 -5.14 3.82
C VAL A 112 -11.62 -6.27 3.08
N TYR A 113 -12.39 -7.16 2.44
CA TYR A 113 -11.85 -8.28 1.68
C TYR A 113 -10.99 -7.83 0.48
N CYS A 114 -11.40 -6.80 -0.28
CA CYS A 114 -10.58 -6.20 -1.33
C CYS A 114 -9.24 -5.67 -0.81
N ALA A 115 -9.26 -4.93 0.31
CA ALA A 115 -8.03 -4.43 0.92
C ALA A 115 -7.10 -5.55 1.39
N GLY A 116 -7.67 -6.66 1.87
CA GLY A 116 -6.95 -7.89 2.18
C GLY A 116 -6.30 -8.52 0.96
N ALA A 117 -7.05 -8.69 -0.12
CA ALA A 117 -6.52 -9.22 -1.37
C ALA A 117 -5.35 -8.38 -1.91
N GLU A 118 -5.47 -7.05 -1.90
CA GLU A 118 -4.39 -6.16 -2.33
C GLU A 118 -3.14 -6.29 -1.45
N THR A 119 -3.32 -6.33 -0.13
CA THR A 119 -2.22 -6.50 0.83
C THR A 119 -1.50 -7.83 0.59
N LEU A 120 -2.26 -8.91 0.43
CA LEU A 120 -1.74 -10.25 0.21
C LEU A 120 -1.04 -10.39 -1.14
N ALA A 121 -1.61 -9.82 -2.20
CA ALA A 121 -0.98 -9.80 -3.52
C ALA A 121 0.37 -9.05 -3.49
N ARG A 122 0.46 -7.92 -2.76
CA ARG A 122 1.72 -7.19 -2.56
C ARG A 122 2.74 -8.00 -1.75
N ALA A 123 2.29 -8.83 -0.83
CA ALA A 123 3.13 -9.76 -0.07
C ALA A 123 3.47 -11.07 -0.84
N GLY A 124 3.10 -11.18 -2.12
CA GLY A 124 3.36 -12.34 -2.96
C GLY A 124 2.47 -13.56 -2.65
N GLN A 125 1.40 -13.38 -1.87
CA GLN A 125 0.48 -14.44 -1.46
C GLN A 125 -0.74 -14.52 -2.41
N SER A 126 -0.49 -14.77 -3.70
CA SER A 126 -1.54 -14.70 -4.74
C SER A 126 -2.70 -15.67 -4.52
N SER A 127 -2.43 -16.90 -4.04
CA SER A 127 -3.49 -17.89 -3.75
C SER A 127 -4.43 -17.39 -2.64
N THR A 128 -3.87 -16.92 -1.53
CA THR A 128 -4.63 -16.36 -0.41
C THR A 128 -5.34 -15.06 -0.78
N ALA A 129 -4.71 -14.22 -1.63
CA ALA A 129 -5.37 -13.03 -2.18
C ALA A 129 -6.63 -13.41 -3.01
N GLY A 130 -6.55 -14.49 -3.79
CA GLY A 130 -7.69 -15.04 -4.52
C GLY A 130 -8.83 -15.51 -3.61
N GLU A 131 -8.54 -16.05 -2.42
CA GLU A 131 -9.57 -16.37 -1.44
C GLU A 131 -10.29 -15.13 -0.90
N PHE A 132 -9.54 -14.06 -0.63
CA PHE A 132 -10.10 -12.78 -0.20
C PHE A 132 -10.95 -12.15 -1.32
N ILE A 133 -10.52 -12.24 -2.58
CA ILE A 133 -11.32 -11.81 -3.74
C ILE A 133 -12.66 -12.56 -3.78
N ARG A 134 -12.65 -13.90 -3.63
CA ARG A 134 -13.90 -14.69 -3.61
C ARG A 134 -14.85 -14.27 -2.47
N ALA A 135 -14.31 -13.97 -1.29
CA ALA A 135 -15.11 -13.48 -0.18
C ALA A 135 -15.68 -12.07 -0.44
N ALA A 136 -14.92 -11.20 -1.12
CA ALA A 136 -15.41 -9.89 -1.56
C ALA A 136 -16.55 -10.01 -2.57
N VAL A 137 -16.42 -10.89 -3.57
CA VAL A 137 -17.47 -11.21 -4.56
C VAL A 137 -18.74 -11.69 -3.85
N ALA A 138 -18.62 -12.67 -2.96
CA ALA A 138 -19.76 -13.22 -2.23
C ALA A 138 -20.48 -12.17 -1.35
N ALA A 139 -19.77 -11.17 -0.84
CA ALA A 139 -20.38 -10.05 -0.11
C ALA A 139 -21.06 -9.06 -1.07
N ALA A 140 -20.41 -8.72 -2.19
CA ALA A 140 -20.93 -7.79 -3.19
C ALA A 140 -22.20 -8.31 -3.89
N GLU A 141 -22.26 -9.60 -4.22
CA GLU A 141 -23.42 -10.25 -4.84
C GLU A 141 -24.71 -10.10 -4.01
N LYS A 142 -24.58 -10.00 -2.68
CA LYS A 142 -25.70 -9.85 -1.75
C LYS A 142 -26.20 -8.42 -1.58
N ILE A 143 -25.51 -7.42 -2.13
CA ILE A 143 -25.90 -6.00 -2.01
C ILE A 143 -27.08 -5.74 -2.94
N GLU A 144 -28.26 -5.36 -2.43
CA GLU A 144 -29.46 -5.15 -3.27
C GLU A 144 -29.39 -3.88 -4.13
N ASP A 145 -28.85 -2.80 -3.58
CA ASP A 145 -28.67 -1.54 -4.30
C ASP A 145 -27.69 -1.70 -5.48
N LEU A 146 -28.17 -1.48 -6.69
CA LEU A 146 -27.40 -1.71 -7.93
C LEU A 146 -26.17 -0.79 -8.01
N GLU A 147 -26.29 0.47 -7.58
CA GLU A 147 -25.16 1.41 -7.59
C GLU A 147 -24.06 0.94 -6.63
N SER A 148 -24.41 0.63 -5.38
CA SER A 148 -23.49 0.09 -4.39
C SER A 148 -22.85 -1.22 -4.85
N ARG A 149 -23.66 -2.15 -5.40
CA ARG A 149 -23.18 -3.42 -5.95
C ARG A 149 -22.16 -3.20 -7.08
N ALA A 150 -22.48 -2.36 -8.05
CA ALA A 150 -21.59 -2.08 -9.17
C ALA A 150 -20.29 -1.39 -8.73
N ARG A 151 -20.36 -0.47 -7.76
CA ARG A 151 -19.15 0.13 -7.14
C ARG A 151 -18.27 -0.92 -6.48
N GLN A 152 -18.85 -1.89 -5.76
CA GLN A 152 -18.06 -2.96 -5.15
C GLN A 152 -17.43 -3.88 -6.19
N PHE A 153 -18.16 -4.27 -7.25
CA PHE A 153 -17.57 -5.09 -8.31
C PHE A 153 -16.44 -4.38 -9.05
N ALA A 154 -16.56 -3.08 -9.30
CA ALA A 154 -15.45 -2.31 -9.86
C ALA A 154 -14.22 -2.36 -8.93
N ARG A 155 -14.38 -2.19 -7.61
CA ARG A 155 -13.28 -2.31 -6.63
C ARG A 155 -12.70 -3.73 -6.56
N ILE A 156 -13.53 -4.76 -6.69
CA ILE A 156 -13.10 -6.15 -6.76
C ILE A 156 -12.20 -6.36 -7.99
N ALA A 157 -12.57 -5.82 -9.15
CA ALA A 157 -11.74 -5.86 -10.34
C ALA A 157 -10.37 -5.20 -10.15
N GLN A 158 -10.32 -4.07 -9.42
CA GLN A 158 -9.05 -3.42 -9.07
C GLN A 158 -8.16 -4.32 -8.22
N ALA A 159 -8.74 -5.05 -7.26
CA ALA A 159 -8.00 -6.01 -6.43
C ALA A 159 -7.56 -7.24 -7.25
N GLN A 160 -8.35 -7.66 -8.23
CA GLN A 160 -8.02 -8.75 -9.15
C GLN A 160 -6.86 -8.40 -10.07
N THR A 161 -6.64 -7.13 -10.47
CA THR A 161 -5.60 -6.73 -11.43
C THR A 161 -4.21 -7.32 -11.16
N ARG A 162 -3.81 -7.48 -9.89
CA ARG A 162 -2.49 -8.04 -9.52
C ARG A 162 -2.48 -9.56 -9.35
N VAL A 163 -3.64 -10.18 -9.24
CA VAL A 163 -3.82 -11.61 -8.98
C VAL A 163 -4.18 -12.35 -10.27
N SER A 164 -5.16 -11.84 -10.99
CA SER A 164 -5.69 -12.37 -12.25
C SER A 164 -6.25 -11.22 -13.10
N PRO A 165 -5.47 -10.71 -14.08
CA PRO A 165 -5.93 -9.68 -15.01
C PRO A 165 -7.14 -10.10 -15.87
N GLU A 166 -7.28 -11.41 -16.11
CA GLU A 166 -8.40 -11.96 -16.86
C GLU A 166 -9.71 -11.88 -16.04
N ASP A 167 -9.69 -12.32 -14.78
CA ASP A 167 -10.83 -12.17 -13.87
C ASP A 167 -11.21 -10.70 -13.67
N ALA A 168 -10.21 -9.81 -13.58
CA ALA A 168 -10.42 -8.36 -13.49
C ALA A 168 -11.18 -7.85 -14.71
N LEU A 169 -10.76 -8.24 -15.92
CA LEU A 169 -11.44 -7.85 -17.15
C LEU A 169 -12.89 -8.35 -17.18
N ALA A 170 -13.10 -9.64 -16.87
CA ALA A 170 -14.42 -10.25 -16.86
C ALA A 170 -15.36 -9.55 -15.87
N THR A 171 -14.84 -9.22 -14.68
CA THR A 171 -15.58 -8.49 -13.64
C THR A 171 -15.96 -7.07 -14.10
N LEU A 172 -15.05 -6.35 -14.77
CA LEU A 172 -15.35 -5.02 -15.31
C LEU A 172 -16.44 -5.06 -16.39
N GLN A 173 -16.34 -6.00 -17.33
CA GLN A 173 -17.34 -6.18 -18.39
C GLN A 173 -18.71 -6.53 -17.82
N GLN A 174 -18.76 -7.38 -16.79
CA GLN A 174 -20.02 -7.70 -16.11
C GLN A 174 -20.56 -6.49 -15.34
N THR A 175 -19.70 -5.68 -14.73
CA THR A 175 -20.09 -4.48 -13.99
C THR A 175 -20.66 -3.39 -14.90
N GLU A 176 -20.15 -3.24 -16.13
CA GLU A 176 -20.76 -2.35 -17.13
C GLU A 176 -22.24 -2.71 -17.38
N LYS A 177 -22.56 -4.00 -17.54
CA LYS A 177 -23.96 -4.46 -17.71
C LYS A 177 -24.83 -4.13 -16.50
N VAL A 178 -24.31 -4.28 -15.28
CA VAL A 178 -25.04 -3.88 -14.06
C VAL A 178 -25.27 -2.36 -14.03
N THR A 179 -24.28 -1.59 -14.50
CA THR A 179 -24.31 -0.12 -14.51
C THR A 179 -25.40 0.43 -15.44
N GLU A 180 -25.70 -0.26 -16.54
CA GLU A 180 -26.81 0.09 -17.44
C GLU A 180 -28.19 0.03 -16.75
N GLY A 181 -28.34 -0.83 -15.74
CA GLY A 181 -29.58 -1.02 -14.98
C GLY A 181 -29.76 -0.07 -13.81
N ILE A 182 -28.77 0.76 -13.46
CA ILE A 182 -28.91 1.75 -12.37
C ILE A 182 -29.85 2.87 -12.84
N PRO A 183 -30.95 3.18 -12.14
CA PRO A 183 -31.87 4.24 -12.57
C PRO A 183 -31.32 5.66 -12.32
N ASP A 184 -30.62 5.85 -11.21
CA ASP A 184 -30.07 7.14 -10.83
C ASP A 184 -28.92 7.56 -11.75
N VAL A 185 -29.12 8.65 -12.50
CA VAL A 185 -28.16 9.14 -13.48
C VAL A 185 -26.85 9.56 -12.82
N TYR A 186 -26.93 10.18 -11.63
CA TYR A 186 -25.74 10.60 -10.90
C TYR A 186 -24.91 9.39 -10.44
N GLY A 187 -25.55 8.40 -9.82
CA GLY A 187 -24.94 7.13 -9.43
C GLY A 187 -24.30 6.39 -10.60
N ARG A 188 -24.97 6.34 -11.77
CA ARG A 188 -24.39 5.79 -13.01
C ARG A 188 -23.10 6.48 -13.42
N VAL A 189 -23.07 7.82 -13.40
CA VAL A 189 -21.86 8.60 -13.74
C VAL A 189 -20.71 8.23 -12.81
N LEU A 190 -20.98 8.13 -11.49
CA LEU A 190 -19.97 7.74 -10.51
C LEU A 190 -19.43 6.33 -10.76
N VAL A 191 -20.30 5.37 -11.08
CA VAL A 191 -19.89 3.99 -11.38
C VAL A 191 -19.08 3.92 -12.68
N LEU A 192 -19.50 4.63 -13.74
CA LEU A 192 -18.76 4.70 -15.00
C LEU A 192 -17.37 5.32 -14.79
N ALA A 193 -17.26 6.40 -14.01
CA ALA A 193 -15.95 6.98 -13.68
C ALA A 193 -15.04 5.97 -12.95
N LEU A 194 -15.60 5.18 -12.03
CA LEU A 194 -14.85 4.14 -11.34
C LEU A 194 -14.44 2.99 -12.28
N LEU A 195 -15.31 2.58 -13.20
CA LEU A 195 -15.00 1.60 -14.25
C LEU A 195 -13.89 2.08 -15.17
N GLY A 196 -13.95 3.32 -15.65
CA GLY A 196 -12.91 3.92 -16.48
C GLY A 196 -11.54 3.85 -15.82
N ARG A 197 -11.46 4.26 -14.54
CA ARG A 197 -10.23 4.14 -13.73
C ARG A 197 -9.77 2.69 -13.60
N SER A 198 -10.70 1.76 -13.41
CA SER A 198 -10.37 0.35 -13.19
C SER A 198 -9.83 -0.30 -14.46
N TYR A 199 -10.37 0.05 -15.64
CA TYR A 199 -9.81 -0.35 -16.93
C TYR A 199 -8.40 0.20 -17.13
N ASP A 200 -8.17 1.48 -16.82
CA ASP A 200 -6.83 2.06 -16.91
C ASP A 200 -5.82 1.35 -16.01
N MET A 201 -6.19 1.02 -14.77
CA MET A 201 -5.33 0.25 -13.87
C MET A 201 -5.03 -1.16 -14.39
N LEU A 202 -5.95 -1.75 -15.16
CA LEU A 202 -5.76 -3.02 -15.85
C LEU A 202 -4.90 -2.90 -17.13
N GLY A 203 -4.51 -1.68 -17.53
CA GLY A 203 -3.79 -1.42 -18.78
C GLY A 203 -4.68 -1.40 -20.02
N ARG A 204 -6.00 -1.25 -19.84
CA ARG A 204 -7.03 -1.23 -20.88
C ARG A 204 -7.48 0.19 -21.20
N SER A 205 -6.53 1.01 -21.65
CA SER A 205 -6.75 2.45 -21.79
C SER A 205 -7.79 2.84 -22.84
N ALA A 206 -7.97 2.04 -23.90
CA ALA A 206 -9.02 2.30 -24.89
C ALA A 206 -10.42 2.13 -24.26
N GLU A 207 -10.62 1.07 -23.48
CA GLU A 207 -11.85 0.85 -22.71
C GLU A 207 -12.03 1.91 -21.63
N GLY A 208 -10.96 2.26 -20.91
CA GLY A 208 -10.95 3.33 -19.91
C GLY A 208 -11.46 4.65 -20.48
N GLN A 209 -10.88 5.10 -21.60
CA GLN A 209 -11.29 6.31 -22.30
C GLN A 209 -12.74 6.25 -22.81
N ARG A 210 -13.16 5.10 -23.37
CA ARG A 210 -14.55 4.91 -23.82
C ARG A 210 -15.52 5.10 -22.66
N VAL A 211 -15.27 4.46 -21.52
CA VAL A 211 -16.15 4.51 -20.35
C VAL A 211 -16.15 5.90 -19.72
N PHE A 212 -14.99 6.57 -19.61
CA PHE A 212 -14.95 7.97 -19.14
C PHE A 212 -15.72 8.92 -20.04
N THR A 213 -15.62 8.74 -21.36
CA THR A 213 -16.40 9.55 -22.32
C THR A 213 -17.90 9.34 -22.12
N ALA A 214 -18.34 8.09 -21.93
CA ALA A 214 -19.73 7.79 -21.59
C ALA A 214 -20.18 8.47 -20.28
N ALA A 215 -19.32 8.46 -19.25
CA ALA A 215 -19.59 9.15 -17.99
C ALA A 215 -19.78 10.67 -18.17
N LEU A 216 -18.92 11.32 -18.97
CA LEU A 216 -19.00 12.76 -19.25
C LEU A 216 -20.24 13.13 -20.06
N LEU A 217 -20.58 12.34 -21.09
CA LEU A 217 -21.80 12.54 -21.88
C LEU A 217 -23.05 12.43 -21.02
N LEU A 218 -23.09 11.43 -20.12
CA LEU A 218 -24.21 11.24 -19.21
C LEU A 218 -24.28 12.37 -18.17
N ALA A 219 -23.14 12.82 -17.63
CA ALA A 219 -23.10 13.95 -16.70
C ALA A 219 -23.61 15.25 -17.33
N GLY A 220 -23.38 15.48 -18.62
CA GLY A 220 -23.91 16.63 -19.34
C GLY A 220 -25.42 16.60 -19.59
N SER A 221 -26.11 15.51 -19.22
CA SER A 221 -27.57 15.39 -19.32
C SER A 221 -28.32 15.67 -18.02
N ILE A 222 -27.59 15.93 -16.93
CA ILE A 222 -28.11 16.30 -15.60
C ILE A 222 -28.12 17.83 -15.47
#